data_AF-A0A7W7HFB5-F1
#
_entry.id   AF-A0A7W7HFB5-F1
#
_cell.length_a   1.000
_cell.length_b   1.000
_cell.length_c   1.000
_cell.angle_alpha   90.00
_cell.angle_beta   90.00
_cell.angle_gamma   90.00
#
_symmetry.space_group_name_H-M   'P 1'
#
loop_
_entity.id
_entity.type
_entity.pdbx_description
1 polymer ?
#
loop_
_entity_poly.entity_id
_entity_poly.type
_entity_poly.pdbx_seq_one_letter_code
_entity_poly.pdbx_strand_id
1 'polypeptide(L)'
;MATDMLNQPMNFAAVSRVLVSVAAEVATGVQRAVVGSDNVRTARDNAWDAIQADRARAAARAETARAVAAMIATRPASRPRRARSLAV
;
A
#
# COMPACT_ATOMS: atom_id res chain seq x y z
N MET A 1 -19.36 27.72 43.06
CA MET A 1 -18.94 27.91 41.65
C MET A 1 -18.22 26.63 41.16
N ALA A 2 -18.93 25.51 41.08
CA ALA A 2 -18.40 24.21 40.60
C ALA A 2 -19.48 23.36 39.90
N THR A 3 -20.75 23.75 40.02
CA THR A 3 -21.91 23.06 39.44
C THR A 3 -22.16 23.43 37.98
N ASP A 4 -21.48 24.45 37.44
CA ASP A 4 -21.70 24.96 36.08
C ASP A 4 -20.88 24.19 35.01
N MET A 5 -19.88 23.41 35.44
CA MET A 5 -19.08 22.57 34.53
C MET A 5 -19.79 21.29 34.09
N LEU A 6 -20.87 20.90 34.79
CA LEU A 6 -21.70 19.73 34.45
C LEU A 6 -22.91 20.09 33.58
N ASN A 7 -23.14 21.38 33.33
CA ASN A 7 -24.29 21.88 32.57
C ASN A 7 -23.96 22.20 31.10
N GLN A 8 -22.73 21.94 30.65
CA GLN A 8 -22.51 21.76 29.21
C GLN A 8 -23.13 20.42 28.83
N PRO A 9 -24.12 20.36 27.93
CA PRO A 9 -24.61 19.08 27.43
C PRO A 9 -23.38 18.36 26.89
N MET A 10 -22.99 17.25 27.53
CA MET A 10 -21.87 16.44 27.06
C MET A 10 -22.09 16.21 25.57
N ASN A 11 -21.26 16.86 24.75
CA ASN A 11 -21.45 16.86 23.32
C ASN A 11 -21.51 15.39 22.90
N PHE A 12 -22.61 14.94 22.30
CA PHE A 12 -22.82 13.53 21.97
C PHE A 12 -21.62 12.93 21.22
N ALA A 13 -20.92 13.76 20.44
CA ALA A 13 -19.66 13.41 19.80
C ALA A 13 -18.53 13.03 20.76
N ALA A 14 -18.40 13.72 21.91
CA ALA A 14 -17.42 13.40 22.95
C ALA A 14 -17.73 12.05 23.62
N VAL A 15 -18.99 11.82 24.01
CA VAL A 15 -19.43 10.54 24.58
C VAL A 15 -19.21 9.41 23.57
N SER A 16 -19.57 9.64 22.31
CA SER A 16 -19.38 8.68 21.22
C SER A 16 -17.90 8.35 21.00
N ARG A 17 -17.00 9.35 21.02
CA ARG A 17 -15.54 9.13 20.91
C ARG A 17 -15.00 8.29 22.04
N VAL A 18 -15.43 8.54 23.28
CA VAL A 18 -15.04 7.73 24.44
C VAL A 18 -15.51 6.30 24.26
N LEU A 19 -16.77 6.10 23.87
CA LEU A 19 -17.33 4.76 23.63
C LEU A 19 -16.56 4.01 22.54
N VAL A 20 -16.23 4.68 21.44
CA VAL A 20 -15.44 4.12 20.34
C VAL A 20 -14.02 3.77 20.80
N SER A 21 -13.38 4.63 21.60
CA SER A 21 -12.05 4.36 22.16
C SER A 21 -12.04 3.10 23.02
N VAL A 22 -13.01 3.00 23.94
CA VAL A 22 -13.16 1.84 24.82
C VAL A 22 -13.41 0.56 24.00
N ALA A 23 -14.29 0.63 22.99
CA ALA A 23 -14.55 -0.51 22.12
C ALA A 23 -13.29 -0.96 21.36
N ALA A 24 -12.48 -0.01 20.87
CA ALA A 24 -11.22 -0.32 20.18
C ALA A 24 -10.18 -0.97 21.10
N GLU A 25 -10.08 -0.52 22.36
CA GLU A 25 -9.21 -1.13 23.37
C GLU A 25 -9.64 -2.57 23.69
N VAL A 26 -10.94 -2.81 23.87
CA VAL A 26 -11.48 -4.15 24.10
C VAL A 26 -11.20 -5.07 22.91
N ALA A 27 -11.47 -4.61 21.68
CA ALA A 27 -11.20 -5.39 20.48
C ALA A 27 -9.70 -5.75 20.36
N THR A 28 -8.82 -4.79 20.63
CA THR A 28 -7.36 -5.00 20.63
C THR A 28 -6.93 -6.00 21.70
N GLY A 29 -7.52 -5.92 22.90
CA GLY A 29 -7.28 -6.85 24.00
C GLY A 29 -7.70 -8.27 23.65
N VAL A 30 -8.90 -8.45 23.09
CA VAL A 30 -9.40 -9.75 22.62
C VAL A 30 -8.50 -10.32 21.53
N GLN A 31 -8.11 -9.50 20.55
CA GLN A 31 -7.20 -9.93 19.49
C GLN A 31 -5.86 -10.43 20.06
N ARG A 32 -5.26 -9.71 21.01
CA ARG A 32 -4.01 -10.16 21.68
C ARG A 32 -4.20 -11.45 22.47
N ALA A 33 -5.33 -11.61 23.14
CA ALA A 33 -5.61 -12.82 23.92
C ALA A 33 -5.81 -14.06 23.04
N VAL A 34 -6.47 -13.91 21.89
CA VAL A 34 -6.78 -15.02 20.98
C VAL A 34 -5.59 -15.39 20.09
N VAL A 35 -4.91 -14.38 19.54
CA VAL A 35 -3.83 -14.58 18.55
C VAL A 35 -2.46 -14.72 19.26
N GLY A 36 -2.33 -14.22 20.49
CA GLY A 36 -1.07 -14.10 21.22
C GLY A 36 -0.41 -12.75 20.93
N SER A 37 0.22 -12.15 21.95
CA SER A 37 0.84 -10.81 21.86
C SER A 37 1.84 -10.69 20.71
N ASP A 38 2.59 -11.75 20.46
CA ASP A 38 3.70 -11.78 19.51
C ASP A 38 3.24 -11.99 18.07
N ASN A 39 1.97 -12.37 17.89
CA ASN A 39 1.36 -12.66 16.60
C ASN A 39 0.42 -11.52 16.13
N VAL A 40 0.26 -10.46 16.92
CA VAL A 40 -0.48 -9.26 16.50
C VAL A 40 0.40 -8.45 15.55
N ARG A 41 0.01 -8.40 14.27
CA ARG A 41 0.70 -7.61 13.25
C ARG A 41 0.85 -6.16 13.68
N THR A 42 2.10 -5.72 13.79
CA THR A 42 2.43 -4.35 14.14
C THR A 42 2.39 -3.47 12.88
N ALA A 43 2.33 -2.15 13.08
CA ALA A 43 2.51 -1.20 11.99
C ALA A 43 3.84 -1.42 11.23
N ARG A 44 4.87 -1.88 11.96
CA ARG A 44 6.17 -2.23 11.39
C ARG A 44 6.08 -3.44 10.48
N ASP A 45 5.37 -4.49 10.88
CA ASP A 45 5.23 -5.71 10.07
C ASP A 45 4.45 -5.42 8.78
N ASN A 46 3.39 -4.60 8.88
CA ASN A 46 2.63 -4.16 7.71
C ASN A 46 3.48 -3.31 6.75
N ALA A 47 4.31 -2.41 7.27
CA ALA A 47 5.22 -1.61 6.47
C ALA A 47 6.28 -2.49 5.77
N TRP A 48 6.80 -3.50 6.46
CA TRP A 48 7.75 -4.43 5.89
C TRP A 48 7.15 -5.27 4.76
N ASP A 49 5.93 -5.79 4.94
CA ASP A 49 5.20 -6.50 3.89
C ASP A 49 4.99 -5.63 2.64
N ALA A 50 4.64 -4.35 2.83
CA ALA A 50 4.48 -3.40 1.73
C ALA A 50 5.79 -3.19 0.95
N ILE A 51 6.91 -3.02 1.66
CA ILE A 51 8.24 -2.90 1.05
C ILE A 51 8.60 -4.16 0.26
N GLN A 52 8.34 -5.35 0.82
CA GLN A 52 8.62 -6.61 0.15
C GLN A 52 7.76 -6.78 -1.12
N ALA A 53 6.49 -6.40 -1.06
CA ALA A 53 5.63 -6.38 -2.24
C ALA A 53 6.13 -5.41 -3.32
N ASP A 54 6.61 -4.23 -2.93
CA ASP A 54 7.20 -3.27 -3.86
C ASP A 54 8.49 -3.78 -4.51
N ARG A 55 9.35 -4.43 -3.73
CA ARG A 55 10.56 -5.09 -4.26
C ARG A 55 10.20 -6.18 -5.26
N ALA A 56 9.19 -7.00 -4.98
CA ALA A 56 8.72 -8.03 -5.90
C ALA A 56 8.18 -7.42 -7.20
N ARG A 57 7.38 -6.34 -7.13
CA ARG A 57 6.91 -5.60 -8.30
C ARG A 57 8.08 -5.01 -9.11
N ALA A 58 9.09 -4.47 -8.45
CA ALA A 58 10.28 -3.93 -9.10
C ALA A 58 11.08 -5.02 -9.83
N ALA A 59 11.26 -6.18 -9.21
CA ALA A 59 11.93 -7.33 -9.83
C ALA A 59 11.17 -7.83 -11.06
N ALA A 60 9.85 -7.95 -10.98
CA ALA A 60 9.01 -8.33 -12.11
C ALA A 60 9.12 -7.33 -13.27
N ARG A 61 9.09 -6.03 -12.99
CA ARG A 61 9.29 -4.98 -14.02
C ARG A 61 10.68 -5.07 -14.66
N ALA A 62 11.72 -5.33 -13.88
CA ALA A 62 13.09 -5.47 -14.37
C ALA A 62 13.25 -6.70 -15.28
N GLU A 63 12.59 -7.82 -14.98
CA GLU A 63 12.56 -9.00 -15.84
C GLU A 63 11.85 -8.68 -17.17
N THR A 64 10.66 -8.08 -17.12
CA THR A 64 9.94 -7.67 -18.33
C THR A 64 10.75 -6.71 -19.18
N ALA A 65 11.41 -5.71 -18.57
CA ALA A 65 12.26 -4.78 -19.28
C ALA A 65 13.43 -5.48 -19.98
N ARG A 66 14.05 -6.48 -19.34
CA ARG A 66 15.12 -7.30 -19.96
C ARG A 66 14.58 -8.11 -21.14
N ALA A 67 13.43 -8.76 -21.00
CA ALA A 67 12.80 -9.51 -22.08
C ALA A 67 12.48 -8.60 -23.29
N VAL A 68 11.91 -7.41 -23.05
CA VAL A 68 11.62 -6.42 -24.10
C VAL A 68 12.90 -5.94 -24.78
N ALA A 69 13.95 -5.65 -24.01
CA ALA A 69 15.24 -5.25 -24.57
C ALA A 69 15.84 -6.34 -25.46
N ALA A 70 15.75 -7.61 -25.06
CA ALA A 70 16.20 -8.74 -25.88
C ALA A 70 15.40 -8.84 -27.19
N MET A 71 14.08 -8.70 -27.14
CA MET A 71 13.22 -8.70 -28.34
C MET A 71 13.61 -7.58 -29.30
N ILE A 72 13.84 -6.37 -28.79
CA ILE A 72 14.28 -5.22 -29.60
C ILE A 72 15.65 -5.48 -30.23
N ALA A 73 16.61 -6.02 -29.47
CA ALA A 73 17.95 -6.32 -29.97
C ALA A 73 17.95 -7.37 -31.09
N THR A 74 17.02 -8.33 -31.04
CA THR A 74 16.85 -9.35 -32.09
C THR A 74 16.04 -8.87 -33.29
N ARG A 75 15.45 -7.67 -33.24
CA ARG A 75 14.62 -7.16 -34.33
C ARG A 75 15.52 -6.86 -35.55
N PRO A 76 15.30 -7.51 -36.71
CA PRO A 76 16.08 -7.22 -37.90
C PRO A 76 15.87 -5.75 -38.30
N ALA A 77 16.97 -5.05 -38.61
CA ALA A 77 16.91 -3.69 -39.12
C ALA A 77 16.08 -3.70 -40.41
N SER A 78 14.86 -3.14 -40.36
CA SER A 78 14.10 -2.88 -41.58
C SER A 78 14.94 -1.99 -42.47
N ARG A 79 15.50 -2.60 -43.52
CA ARG A 79 16.35 -1.96 -44.51
C ARG A 79 15.62 -0.70 -45.01
N PRO A 80 16.22 0.50 -44.98
CA PRO A 80 15.57 1.66 -45.57
C PRO A 80 15.29 1.31 -47.03
N ARG A 81 14.00 1.33 -47.39
CA ARG A 81 13.53 1.05 -48.74
C ARG A 81 14.16 2.12 -49.62
N ARG A 82 15.30 1.81 -50.25
CA ARG A 82 15.96 2.68 -51.24
C ARG A 82 14.89 3.00 -52.26
N ALA A 83 14.34 4.21 -52.18
CA ALA A 83 13.50 4.75 -53.21
C ALA A 83 14.39 4.79 -54.45
N ARG A 84 14.16 3.84 -55.36
CA ARG A 84 14.75 3.85 -56.69
C ARG A 84 14.31 5.17 -57.31
N SER A 85 15.26 6.10 -57.46
CA SER A 85 15.17 7.15 -58.45
C SER A 85 15.00 6.44 -59.80
N LEU A 86 13.77 6.51 -60.33
CA LEU A 86 13.50 6.28 -61.75
C LEU A 86 13.71 7.63 -62.42
N ALA A 87 14.91 7.80 -62.98
CA ALA A 87 15.13 8.76 -64.05
C ALA A 87 14.78 8.05 -65.37
N VAL A 88 13.73 8.51 -66.04
CA VAL A 88 13.50 8.40 -67.48
C VAL A 88 12.88 9.73 -67.91
#